data_AF-A0A930AQ81-F1
#
_entry.id   AF-A0A930AQ81-F1
#
_cell.length_a   1.000
_cell.length_b   1.000
_cell.length_c   1.000
_cell.angle_alpha   90.00
_cell.angle_beta   90.00
_cell.angle_gamma   90.00
#
_symmetry.space_group_name_H-M   'P 1'
#
loop_
_entity.id
_entity.type
_entity.pdbx_description
1 polymer ?
#
loop_
_entity_poly.entity_id
_entity_poly.type
_entity_poly.pdbx_seq_one_letter_code
_entity_poly.pdbx_strand_id
1 'polypeptide(L)'
;MMKCPRCGNAQKSYFYKGSHGYYCRKCIGFGRMLLEEEEMAVKLQDVRDDSSEYTMQYPLTKLQEAVSKECQMYIRTQDVLLECVCGAGKTEMVLASIADALKENRKVCFAIARRQVVLELSERLHTYFTKAKIVAVCGGHTDVLDGDLIVCTTHQLYRYQGQFSLLILDEPDAFPYRGDEVLHGIAQHACIGHVIYLTATPDNYLLSRVKEGTMRHIMLNKRPHGHDLPVPRLFIYPSIILFYVLLRWINNHACNPRIIFVPTIKSAKVLGRFLNIFMKCFVCTSESENRDTIIHEFKQETNGIMI
;
A
#
# COMPACT_ATOMS: atom_id res chain seq x y z
N MET A 1 -1.12 -24.35 -24.95
CA MET A 1 -2.26 -23.46 -24.56
C MET A 1 -1.74 -22.03 -24.55
N MET A 2 -2.42 -21.07 -25.20
CA MET A 2 -1.97 -19.66 -25.16
C MET A 2 -2.15 -19.10 -23.74
N LYS A 3 -1.06 -18.65 -23.12
CA LYS A 3 -1.04 -18.01 -21.79
C LYS A 3 -0.19 -16.75 -21.87
N CYS A 4 -0.65 -15.65 -21.28
CA CYS A 4 0.13 -14.40 -21.24
C CYS A 4 1.32 -14.56 -20.26
N PRO A 5 2.57 -14.25 -20.66
CA PRO A 5 3.72 -14.34 -19.77
C PRO A 5 3.66 -13.32 -18.62
N ARG A 6 3.12 -12.12 -18.88
CA ARG A 6 3.01 -11.04 -17.87
C ARG A 6 1.94 -11.31 -16.80
N CYS A 7 0.68 -11.46 -17.20
CA CYS A 7 -0.45 -11.54 -16.24
C CYS A 7 -1.05 -12.94 -16.09
N GLY A 8 -0.55 -13.93 -16.83
CA GLY A 8 -1.04 -15.31 -16.74
C GLY A 8 -2.41 -15.57 -17.35
N ASN A 9 -3.07 -14.57 -17.97
CA ASN A 9 -4.35 -14.76 -18.65
C ASN A 9 -4.28 -15.93 -19.64
N ALA A 10 -5.25 -16.83 -19.58
CA ALA A 10 -5.42 -17.95 -20.52
C ALA A 10 -6.70 -17.83 -21.37
N GLN A 11 -7.53 -16.81 -21.13
CA GLN A 11 -8.79 -16.63 -21.85
C GLN A 11 -8.51 -16.20 -23.29
N LYS A 12 -8.88 -17.06 -24.25
CA LYS A 12 -8.62 -16.88 -25.68
C LYS A 12 -9.21 -15.59 -26.26
N SER A 13 -10.38 -15.18 -25.77
CA SER A 13 -11.05 -13.94 -26.18
C SER A 13 -10.18 -12.70 -25.96
N TYR A 14 -9.26 -12.72 -24.99
CA TYR A 14 -8.37 -11.60 -24.69
C TYR A 14 -7.05 -11.63 -25.48
N PHE A 15 -6.82 -12.62 -26.34
CA PHE A 15 -5.68 -12.59 -27.25
C PHE A 15 -6.07 -12.03 -28.61
N TYR A 16 -5.20 -11.21 -29.18
CA TYR A 16 -5.39 -10.64 -30.51
C TYR A 16 -4.13 -10.81 -31.34
N LYS A 17 -4.29 -11.24 -32.60
CA LYS A 17 -3.18 -11.37 -33.57
C LYS A 17 -3.00 -10.04 -34.28
N GLY A 18 -1.96 -9.28 -33.90
CA GLY A 18 -1.54 -8.11 -34.64
C GLY A 18 -0.62 -8.48 -35.82
N SER A 19 -0.09 -7.47 -36.50
CA SER A 19 0.87 -7.63 -37.61
C SER A 19 2.15 -8.38 -37.24
N HIS A 20 2.59 -8.28 -35.98
CA HIS A 20 3.86 -8.83 -35.50
C HIS A 20 3.69 -10.10 -34.64
N GLY A 21 2.46 -10.54 -34.34
CA GLY A 21 2.23 -11.69 -33.46
C GLY A 21 1.02 -11.53 -32.54
N TYR A 22 0.79 -12.52 -31.68
CA TYR A 22 -0.27 -12.48 -30.70
C TYR A 22 0.13 -11.64 -29.48
N TYR A 23 -0.80 -10.88 -28.92
CA TYR A 23 -0.59 -10.17 -27.65
C TYR A 23 -1.82 -10.24 -26.76
N CYS A 24 -1.62 -10.03 -25.46
CA CYS A 24 -2.69 -10.03 -24.47
C CYS A 24 -3.34 -8.65 -24.34
N ARG A 25 -4.64 -8.55 -24.66
CA ARG A 25 -5.41 -7.31 -24.58
C ARG A 25 -5.60 -6.80 -23.14
N LYS A 26 -5.59 -7.70 -22.14
CA LYS A 26 -5.63 -7.33 -20.72
C LYS A 26 -4.39 -6.55 -20.27
N CYS A 27 -3.24 -6.75 -20.92
CA CYS A 27 -1.97 -6.15 -20.53
C CYS A 27 -1.60 -4.87 -21.30
N ILE A 28 -2.42 -4.42 -22.25
CA ILE A 28 -2.07 -3.28 -23.13
C ILE A 28 -1.73 -2.02 -22.34
N GLY A 29 -2.41 -1.78 -21.21
CA GLY A 29 -2.15 -0.63 -20.33
C GLY A 29 -0.74 -0.61 -19.72
N PHE A 30 -0.05 -1.75 -19.67
CA PHE A 30 1.34 -1.89 -19.19
C PHE A 30 2.36 -1.89 -20.35
N GLY A 31 1.92 -1.52 -21.55
CA GLY A 31 2.70 -1.64 -22.79
C GLY A 31 2.40 -2.94 -23.53
N ARG A 32 2.33 -2.88 -24.86
CA ARG A 32 2.10 -4.04 -25.71
C ARG A 32 3.31 -4.98 -25.64
N MET A 33 3.02 -6.28 -25.51
CA MET A 33 4.01 -7.36 -25.50
C MET A 33 3.46 -8.55 -26.27
N LEU A 34 4.27 -9.13 -27.16
CA LEU A 34 3.92 -10.34 -27.88
C LEU A 34 3.99 -11.57 -26.96
N LEU A 35 3.21 -12.62 -27.25
CA LEU A 35 3.23 -13.84 -26.45
C LEU A 35 4.56 -14.60 -26.53
N GLU A 36 5.25 -14.44 -27.66
CA GLU A 36 6.55 -15.05 -27.93
C GLU A 36 7.72 -14.23 -27.34
N GLU A 37 7.46 -13.01 -26.86
CA GLU A 37 8.46 -12.16 -26.20
C GLU A 37 8.55 -12.52 -24.72
N GLU A 38 9.78 -12.73 -24.23
CA GLU A 38 10.05 -12.70 -22.80
C GLU A 38 10.08 -11.24 -22.34
N GLU A 39 9.33 -10.92 -21.29
CA GLU A 39 9.46 -9.63 -20.63
C GLU A 39 10.88 -9.52 -20.08
N MET A 40 11.66 -8.56 -20.59
CA MET A 40 12.96 -8.24 -20.02
C MET A 40 12.74 -7.67 -18.62
N ALA A 41 12.69 -8.57 -17.64
CA ALA A 41 12.66 -8.19 -16.24
C ALA A 41 13.88 -7.31 -15.94
N VAL A 42 13.68 -6.31 -15.08
CA VAL A 42 14.80 -5.52 -14.58
C VAL A 42 15.78 -6.48 -13.92
N LYS A 43 17.03 -6.49 -14.41
CA LYS A 43 18.10 -7.25 -13.77
C LYS A 43 18.47 -6.55 -12.46
N LEU A 44 18.17 -7.20 -11.35
CA LEU A 44 18.57 -6.73 -10.03
C LEU A 44 19.97 -7.24 -9.71
N GLN A 45 20.83 -6.37 -9.15
CA GLN A 45 22.15 -6.77 -8.64
C GLN A 45 22.00 -7.54 -7.32
N ASP A 46 23.05 -8.17 -6.82
CA ASP A 46 23.05 -8.75 -5.49
C ASP A 46 22.75 -7.70 -4.40
N VAL A 47 22.23 -8.17 -3.26
CA VAL A 47 21.99 -7.34 -2.07
C VAL A 47 23.33 -6.93 -1.49
N ARG A 48 23.46 -5.66 -1.09
CA ARG A 48 24.69 -5.18 -0.46
C ARG A 48 24.94 -5.85 0.89
N ASP A 49 26.21 -5.97 1.24
CA ASP A 49 26.63 -6.39 2.58
C ASP A 49 26.03 -5.46 3.64
N ASP A 50 25.64 -6.03 4.78
CA ASP A 50 24.98 -5.37 5.91
C ASP A 50 23.60 -4.75 5.64
N SER A 51 22.99 -4.92 4.46
CA SER A 51 21.62 -4.40 4.18
C SER A 51 20.53 -5.00 5.08
N SER A 52 20.83 -6.11 5.75
CA SER A 52 19.91 -6.74 6.71
C SER A 52 19.84 -6.03 8.08
N GLU A 53 20.82 -5.17 8.40
CA GLU A 53 20.82 -4.45 9.68
C GLU A 53 19.73 -3.37 9.69
N TYR A 54 18.92 -3.38 10.75
CA TYR A 54 17.91 -2.34 10.96
C TYR A 54 17.83 -1.93 12.42
N THR A 55 17.45 -0.67 12.64
CA THR A 55 17.21 -0.11 13.97
C THR A 55 15.82 0.51 14.02
N MET A 56 15.05 0.18 15.06
CA MET A 56 13.76 0.83 15.31
C MET A 56 13.94 1.97 16.31
N GLN A 57 13.25 3.09 16.07
CA GLN A 57 13.24 4.24 17.00
C GLN A 57 12.46 3.93 18.28
N TYR A 58 11.57 2.95 18.25
CA TYR A 58 10.76 2.50 19.37
C TYR A 58 10.64 0.97 19.34
N PRO A 59 10.60 0.30 20.50
CA PRO A 59 10.46 -1.15 20.55
C PRO A 59 9.04 -1.58 20.14
N LEU A 60 8.92 -2.77 19.55
CA LEU A 60 7.64 -3.43 19.36
C LEU A 60 6.99 -3.73 20.72
N THR A 61 5.66 -3.66 20.79
CA THR A 61 4.93 -4.22 21.93
C THR A 61 5.10 -5.75 21.95
N LYS A 62 4.91 -6.39 23.11
CA LYS A 62 5.01 -7.86 23.25
C LYS A 62 4.15 -8.62 22.24
N LEU A 63 2.96 -8.11 21.93
CA LEU A 63 2.08 -8.71 20.93
C LEU A 63 2.62 -8.55 19.51
N GLN A 64 3.12 -7.35 19.16
CA GLN A 64 3.74 -7.13 17.85
C GLN A 64 5.02 -7.95 17.67
N GLU A 65 5.82 -8.11 18.73
CA GLU A 65 7.03 -8.94 18.69
C GLU A 65 6.70 -10.42 18.46
N ALA A 66 5.67 -10.95 19.13
CA ALA A 66 5.19 -12.32 18.92
C ALA A 66 4.70 -12.52 17.47
N VAL A 67 3.89 -11.57 16.96
CA VAL A 67 3.39 -11.59 15.58
C VAL A 67 4.53 -11.48 14.57
N SER A 68 5.52 -10.63 14.83
CA SER A 68 6.69 -10.45 13.97
C SER A 68 7.52 -11.73 13.87
N LYS A 69 7.81 -12.38 15.01
CA LYS A 69 8.52 -13.66 15.05
C LYS A 69 7.76 -14.79 14.35
N GLU A 70 6.44 -14.86 14.56
CA GLU A 70 5.60 -15.86 13.89
C GLU A 70 5.61 -15.64 12.37
N CYS A 71 5.47 -14.39 11.92
CA CYS A 71 5.54 -14.03 10.50
C CYS A 71 6.90 -14.40 9.88
N GLN A 72 8.00 -14.02 10.53
CA GLN A 72 9.38 -14.33 10.13
C GLN A 72 9.62 -15.84 9.99
N MET A 73 9.06 -16.65 10.89
CA MET A 73 9.19 -18.11 10.85
C MET A 73 8.43 -18.71 9.66
N TYR A 74 7.14 -18.38 9.50
CA TYR A 74 6.30 -19.03 8.50
C TYR A 74 6.57 -18.57 7.07
N ILE A 75 6.97 -17.32 6.87
CA ILE A 75 7.22 -16.77 5.53
C ILE A 75 8.37 -17.46 4.79
N ARG A 76 9.21 -18.24 5.49
CA ARG A 76 10.25 -19.07 4.87
C ARG A 76 9.70 -20.28 4.10
N THR A 77 8.44 -20.65 4.32
CA THR A 77 7.86 -21.92 3.83
C THR A 77 6.51 -21.78 3.14
N GLN A 78 5.77 -20.71 3.42
CA GLN A 78 4.44 -20.47 2.88
C GLN A 78 4.06 -18.99 2.95
N ASP A 79 3.01 -18.62 2.23
CA ASP A 79 2.44 -17.27 2.30
C ASP A 79 1.87 -16.98 3.69
N VAL A 80 1.85 -15.71 4.08
CA VAL A 80 1.35 -15.25 5.37
C VAL A 80 0.28 -14.18 5.16
N LEU A 81 -0.88 -14.35 5.77
CA LEU A 81 -1.89 -13.31 5.96
C LEU A 81 -1.71 -12.68 7.34
N LEU A 82 -1.26 -11.43 7.36
CA LEU A 82 -1.20 -10.60 8.55
C LEU A 82 -2.46 -9.73 8.61
N GLU A 83 -3.47 -10.19 9.36
CA GLU A 83 -4.71 -9.45 9.58
C GLU A 83 -4.55 -8.53 10.78
N CYS A 84 -4.49 -7.21 10.56
CA CYS A 84 -4.32 -6.26 11.66
C CYS A 84 -5.18 -5.02 11.49
N VAL A 85 -5.70 -4.52 12.61
CA VAL A 85 -6.46 -3.28 12.64
C VAL A 85 -5.62 -2.06 12.19
N CYS A 86 -6.26 -1.07 11.59
CA CYS A 86 -5.59 0.16 11.17
C CYS A 86 -4.85 0.80 12.36
N GLY A 87 -3.56 1.10 12.17
CA GLY A 87 -2.69 1.66 13.21
C GLY A 87 -2.04 0.61 14.14
N ALA A 88 -2.14 -0.69 13.86
CA ALA A 88 -1.46 -1.73 14.63
C ALA A 88 0.07 -1.83 14.40
N GLY A 89 0.63 -1.03 13.48
CA GLY A 89 2.06 -1.10 13.12
C GLY A 89 2.39 -2.29 12.21
N LYS A 90 1.57 -2.51 11.17
CA LYS A 90 1.72 -3.63 10.20
C LYS A 90 3.13 -3.68 9.59
N THR A 91 3.69 -2.52 9.26
CA THR A 91 5.02 -2.43 8.65
C THR A 91 6.11 -2.83 9.62
N GLU A 92 6.07 -2.34 10.86
CA GLU A 92 7.09 -2.62 11.86
C GLU A 92 7.13 -4.13 12.17
N MET A 93 5.99 -4.81 12.12
CA MET A 93 5.89 -6.25 12.32
C MET A 93 6.57 -7.09 11.22
N VAL A 94 6.78 -6.55 10.01
CA VAL A 94 7.46 -7.29 8.92
C VAL A 94 8.95 -6.96 8.76
N LEU A 95 9.50 -6.02 9.55
CA LEU A 95 10.91 -5.63 9.44
C LEU A 95 11.87 -6.82 9.66
N ALA A 96 11.55 -7.70 10.61
CA ALA A 96 12.35 -8.91 10.85
C ALA A 96 12.34 -9.86 9.64
N SER A 97 11.19 -10.04 8.98
CA SER A 97 11.07 -10.84 7.75
C SER A 97 11.86 -10.22 6.58
N ILE A 98 11.86 -8.89 6.46
CA ILE A 98 12.66 -8.17 5.46
C ILE A 98 14.15 -8.38 5.74
N ALA A 99 14.59 -8.16 6.98
CA ALA A 99 15.97 -8.33 7.39
C ALA A 99 16.49 -9.74 7.10
N ASP A 100 15.72 -10.78 7.42
CA ASP A 100 16.06 -12.17 7.14
C ASP A 100 16.24 -12.44 5.64
N ALA A 101 15.33 -11.93 4.81
CA ALA A 101 15.43 -12.10 3.36
C ALA A 101 16.66 -11.39 2.78
N LEU A 102 16.94 -10.16 3.23
CA LEU A 102 18.13 -9.41 2.83
C LEU A 102 19.42 -10.12 3.26
N LYS A 103 19.44 -10.69 4.47
CA LYS A 103 20.58 -11.46 5.00
C LYS A 103 20.90 -12.70 4.16
N GLU A 104 19.89 -13.30 3.55
CA GLU A 104 20.05 -14.45 2.66
C GLU A 104 20.38 -14.05 1.21
N ASN A 105 20.82 -12.79 0.98
CA ASN A 105 21.08 -12.19 -0.33
C ASN A 105 19.86 -12.27 -1.26
N ARG A 106 18.65 -12.07 -0.74
CA ARG A 106 17.43 -12.13 -1.53
C ARG A 106 16.74 -10.78 -1.62
N LYS A 107 16.28 -10.43 -2.82
CA LYS A 107 15.54 -9.20 -3.07
C LYS A 107 14.15 -9.26 -2.45
N VAL A 108 13.75 -8.11 -1.88
CA VAL A 108 12.47 -7.91 -1.22
C VAL A 108 11.71 -6.78 -1.90
N CYS A 109 10.41 -6.97 -2.10
CA CYS A 109 9.53 -5.91 -2.57
C CYS A 109 8.40 -5.63 -1.59
N PHE A 110 8.13 -4.36 -1.35
CA PHE A 110 6.99 -3.86 -0.61
C PHE A 110 6.07 -3.12 -1.58
N ALA A 111 4.97 -3.76 -1.99
CA ALA A 111 4.04 -3.26 -2.98
C ALA A 111 2.76 -2.70 -2.32
N ILE A 112 2.38 -1.49 -2.73
CA ILE A 112 1.28 -0.72 -2.14
C ILE A 112 0.38 -0.17 -3.25
N ALA A 113 -0.91 -0.03 -3.02
CA ALA A 113 -1.83 0.49 -4.05
C ALA A 113 -1.60 1.98 -4.40
N ARG A 114 -1.14 2.81 -3.44
CA ARG A 114 -1.14 4.28 -3.55
C ARG A 114 0.27 4.87 -3.65
N ARG A 115 0.47 5.78 -4.63
CA ARG A 115 1.74 6.48 -4.88
C ARG A 115 2.29 7.21 -3.64
N GLN A 116 1.47 8.03 -2.97
CA GLN A 116 1.92 8.82 -1.82
C GLN A 116 2.41 7.92 -0.67
N VAL A 117 1.73 6.79 -0.44
CA VAL A 117 2.10 5.84 0.61
C VAL A 117 3.42 5.14 0.27
N VAL A 118 3.71 4.89 -1.01
CA VAL A 118 5.02 4.36 -1.44
C VAL A 118 6.16 5.32 -1.07
N LEU A 119 5.97 6.62 -1.32
CA LEU A 119 6.98 7.63 -1.01
C LEU A 119 7.18 7.76 0.50
N GLU A 120 6.10 7.94 1.27
CA GLU A 120 6.15 8.03 2.73
C GLU A 120 6.75 6.75 3.37
N LEU A 121 6.37 5.57 2.87
CA LEU A 121 6.90 4.30 3.39
C LEU A 121 8.37 4.12 3.05
N SER A 122 8.80 4.48 1.83
CA SER A 122 10.19 4.41 1.41
C SER A 122 11.08 5.28 2.32
N GLU A 123 10.67 6.53 2.58
CA GLU A 123 11.39 7.41 3.51
C GLU A 123 11.46 6.80 4.92
N ARG A 124 10.34 6.26 5.41
CA ARG A 124 10.32 5.61 6.73
C ARG A 124 11.24 4.39 6.78
N LEU A 125 11.25 3.55 5.76
CA LEU A 125 12.12 2.37 5.71
C LEU A 125 13.61 2.76 5.66
N HIS A 126 13.97 3.89 5.02
CA HIS A 126 15.34 4.42 5.08
C HIS A 126 15.78 4.76 6.50
N THR A 127 14.85 5.19 7.37
CA THR A 127 15.18 5.44 8.78
C THR A 127 15.44 4.15 9.57
N TYR A 128 14.95 3.00 9.09
CA TYR A 128 15.15 1.70 9.73
C TYR A 128 16.37 0.96 9.18
N PHE A 129 16.47 0.83 7.85
CA PHE A 129 17.57 0.13 7.17
C PHE A 129 18.56 1.14 6.59
N THR A 130 19.39 1.73 7.45
CA THR A 130 20.30 2.83 7.06
C THR A 130 21.40 2.41 6.09
N LYS A 131 21.74 1.12 6.04
CA LYS A 131 22.75 0.56 5.13
C LYS A 131 22.16 0.05 3.81
N ALA A 132 20.87 -0.29 3.79
CA ALA A 132 20.22 -0.84 2.61
C ALA A 132 19.93 0.23 1.54
N LYS A 133 20.12 -0.12 0.26
CA LYS A 133 19.67 0.70 -0.85
C LYS A 133 18.16 0.54 -1.03
N ILE A 134 17.36 1.42 -0.44
CA ILE A 134 15.91 1.41 -0.61
C ILE A 134 15.52 2.26 -1.82
N VAL A 135 14.62 1.75 -2.66
CA VAL A 135 14.19 2.44 -3.89
C VAL A 135 12.67 2.50 -3.96
N ALA A 136 12.15 3.73 -4.14
CA ALA A 136 10.74 3.96 -4.40
C ALA A 136 10.47 3.91 -5.92
N VAL A 137 9.51 3.08 -6.34
CA VAL A 137 9.12 2.94 -7.74
C VAL A 137 7.62 3.18 -7.92
N CYS A 138 7.27 4.35 -8.44
CA CYS A 138 5.87 4.76 -8.63
C CYS A 138 5.76 5.82 -9.73
N GLY A 139 4.56 6.34 -10.01
CA GLY A 139 4.39 7.41 -11.00
C GLY A 139 5.29 8.61 -10.69
N GLY A 140 6.11 9.02 -11.66
CA GLY A 140 7.11 10.09 -11.48
C GLY A 140 8.42 9.67 -10.79
N HIS A 141 8.56 8.41 -10.37
CA HIS A 141 9.76 7.86 -9.73
C HIS A 141 10.10 6.50 -10.36
N THR A 142 10.74 6.52 -11.52
CA THR A 142 11.11 5.30 -12.27
C THR A 142 12.54 5.33 -12.82
N ASP A 143 13.35 6.31 -12.42
CA ASP A 143 14.73 6.48 -12.91
C ASP A 143 15.67 5.41 -12.36
N VAL A 144 15.43 4.98 -11.12
CA VAL A 144 16.15 3.90 -10.45
C VAL A 144 15.17 2.78 -10.18
N LEU A 145 15.46 1.58 -10.68
CA LEU A 145 14.60 0.41 -10.55
C LEU A 145 15.22 -0.71 -9.71
N ASP A 146 16.51 -0.62 -9.37
CA ASP A 146 17.23 -1.63 -8.59
C ASP A 146 17.61 -1.09 -7.21
N GLY A 147 17.19 -1.81 -6.18
CA GLY A 147 17.49 -1.59 -4.77
C GLY A 147 17.55 -2.92 -4.03
N ASP A 148 18.12 -2.92 -2.82
CA ASP A 148 18.08 -4.06 -1.91
C ASP A 148 16.64 -4.34 -1.46
N LEU A 149 15.91 -3.27 -1.14
CA LEU A 149 14.49 -3.26 -0.81
C LEU A 149 13.77 -2.28 -1.74
N ILE A 150 12.85 -2.81 -2.55
CA ILE A 150 12.08 -2.02 -3.52
C ILE A 150 10.69 -1.76 -2.96
N VAL A 151 10.31 -0.49 -2.80
CA VAL A 151 8.96 -0.08 -2.40
C VAL A 151 8.25 0.45 -3.63
N CYS A 152 7.16 -0.19 -4.07
CA CYS A 152 6.56 0.18 -5.35
C CYS A 152 5.03 0.26 -5.32
N THR A 153 4.45 0.93 -6.30
CA THR A 153 3.01 0.76 -6.50
C THR A 153 2.74 -0.63 -7.07
N THR A 154 1.64 -1.28 -6.69
CA THR A 154 1.35 -2.67 -7.12
C THR A 154 1.37 -2.85 -8.64
N HIS A 155 1.05 -1.79 -9.38
CA HIS A 155 1.14 -1.76 -10.84
C HIS A 155 2.56 -1.92 -11.38
N GLN A 156 3.59 -1.46 -10.67
CA GLN A 156 4.99 -1.48 -11.10
C GLN A 156 5.62 -2.87 -11.00
N LEU A 157 4.96 -3.82 -10.32
CA LEU A 157 5.42 -5.22 -10.22
C LEU A 157 5.63 -5.89 -11.58
N TYR A 158 4.98 -5.40 -12.64
CA TYR A 158 5.17 -5.91 -14.01
C TYR A 158 6.63 -5.87 -14.50
N ARG A 159 7.45 -4.97 -13.92
CA ARG A 159 8.87 -4.82 -14.26
C ARG A 159 9.76 -5.91 -13.66
N TYR A 160 9.27 -6.62 -12.66
CA TYR A 160 10.06 -7.44 -11.76
C TYR A 160 9.70 -8.92 -11.84
N GLN A 161 9.38 -9.40 -13.04
CA GLN A 161 9.05 -10.80 -13.25
C GLN A 161 10.18 -11.71 -12.74
N GLY A 162 9.82 -12.61 -11.82
CA GLY A 162 10.72 -13.60 -11.24
C GLY A 162 11.80 -13.04 -10.30
N GLN A 163 11.70 -11.79 -9.83
CA GLN A 163 12.82 -11.13 -9.14
C GLN A 163 12.75 -11.23 -7.61
N PHE A 164 11.56 -11.38 -7.01
CA PHE A 164 11.41 -11.24 -5.55
C PHE A 164 11.25 -12.57 -4.84
N SER A 165 12.08 -12.81 -3.82
CA SER A 165 11.92 -13.94 -2.91
C SER A 165 10.86 -13.69 -1.83
N LEU A 166 10.66 -12.42 -1.50
CA LEU A 166 9.68 -11.95 -0.54
C LEU A 166 8.94 -10.78 -1.15
N LEU A 167 7.64 -10.94 -1.31
CA LEU A 167 6.74 -9.85 -1.70
C LEU A 167 5.82 -9.52 -0.53
N ILE A 168 5.76 -8.25 -0.16
CA ILE A 168 4.84 -7.74 0.85
C ILE A 168 3.78 -6.94 0.12
N LEU A 169 2.52 -7.35 0.19
CA LEU A 169 1.38 -6.66 -0.41
C LEU A 169 0.58 -5.97 0.69
N ASP A 170 0.58 -4.64 0.70
CA ASP A 170 -0.22 -3.86 1.66
C ASP A 170 -1.52 -3.37 1.06
N GLU A 171 -2.58 -3.58 1.84
CA GLU A 171 -3.98 -3.35 1.48
C GLU A 171 -4.32 -3.96 0.10
N PRO A 172 -4.16 -5.29 -0.10
CA PRO A 172 -4.59 -5.96 -1.33
C PRO A 172 -6.10 -5.76 -1.60
N ASP A 173 -6.89 -5.45 -0.58
CA ASP A 173 -8.29 -5.10 -0.70
C ASP A 173 -8.54 -3.65 -1.18
N ALA A 174 -7.49 -2.85 -1.38
CA ALA A 174 -7.59 -1.51 -1.94
C ALA A 174 -7.61 -1.52 -3.48
N PHE A 175 -8.39 -0.60 -4.05
CA PHE A 175 -8.27 -0.26 -5.47
C PHE A 175 -6.86 0.29 -5.74
N PRO A 176 -6.21 -0.04 -6.86
CA PRO A 176 -6.70 -0.83 -8.00
C PRO A 176 -6.48 -2.35 -7.92
N TYR A 177 -5.83 -2.88 -6.88
CA TYR A 177 -5.51 -4.31 -6.80
C TYR A 177 -6.74 -5.20 -6.58
N ARG A 178 -7.70 -4.72 -5.78
CA ARG A 178 -8.90 -5.47 -5.41
C ARG A 178 -9.67 -6.00 -6.63
N GLY A 179 -9.69 -7.33 -6.78
CA GLY A 179 -10.46 -8.02 -7.82
C GLY A 179 -9.90 -7.89 -9.23
N ASP A 180 -8.68 -7.36 -9.38
CA ASP A 180 -8.03 -7.23 -10.68
C ASP A 180 -7.15 -8.46 -10.95
N GLU A 181 -7.68 -9.37 -11.79
CA GLU A 181 -6.97 -10.59 -12.19
C GLU A 181 -5.59 -10.33 -12.83
N VAL A 182 -5.42 -9.20 -13.51
CA VAL A 182 -4.17 -8.86 -14.20
C VAL A 182 -3.10 -8.55 -13.18
N LEU A 183 -3.43 -7.73 -12.19
CA LEU A 183 -2.51 -7.37 -11.10
C LEU A 183 -2.21 -8.54 -10.18
N HIS A 184 -3.19 -9.39 -9.89
CA HIS A 184 -2.95 -10.64 -9.17
C HIS A 184 -1.93 -11.52 -9.90
N GLY A 185 -2.11 -11.72 -11.21
CA GLY A 185 -1.16 -12.49 -12.03
C GLY A 185 0.23 -11.86 -12.11
N ILE A 186 0.31 -10.53 -12.26
CA ILE A 186 1.58 -9.80 -12.23
C ILE A 186 2.29 -9.98 -10.88
N ALA A 187 1.58 -9.85 -9.76
CA ALA A 187 2.16 -10.01 -8.43
C ALA A 187 2.67 -11.44 -8.20
N GLN A 188 1.89 -12.44 -8.63
CA GLN A 188 2.29 -13.86 -8.57
C GLN A 188 3.53 -14.13 -9.41
N HIS A 189 3.64 -13.55 -10.61
CA HIS A 189 4.82 -13.74 -11.45
C HIS A 189 6.03 -12.94 -11.01
N ALA A 190 5.85 -11.84 -10.26
CA ALA A 190 6.95 -11.06 -9.72
C ALA A 190 7.65 -11.76 -8.54
N CYS A 191 6.94 -12.64 -7.82
CA CYS A 191 7.43 -13.34 -6.65
C CYS A 191 7.72 -14.82 -6.93
N ILE A 192 8.96 -15.25 -6.71
CA ILE A 192 9.40 -16.66 -6.80
C ILE A 192 9.40 -17.38 -5.46
N GLY A 193 9.32 -16.63 -4.35
CA GLY A 193 9.22 -17.17 -3.00
C GLY A 193 7.82 -17.01 -2.43
N HIS A 194 7.71 -16.30 -1.31
CA HIS A 194 6.46 -16.21 -0.56
C HIS A 194 5.98 -14.77 -0.38
N VAL A 195 4.67 -14.65 -0.17
CA VAL A 195 3.98 -13.37 -0.07
C VAL A 195 3.45 -13.14 1.34
N ILE A 196 3.73 -11.95 1.90
CA ILE A 196 3.04 -11.44 3.09
C ILE A 196 1.92 -10.51 2.64
N TYR A 197 0.67 -10.84 2.97
CA TYR A 197 -0.50 -9.99 2.77
C TYR A 197 -0.79 -9.20 4.05
N LEU A 198 -0.73 -7.88 3.97
CA LEU A 198 -1.01 -6.97 5.07
C LEU A 198 -2.38 -6.32 4.87
N THR A 199 -3.39 -6.68 5.67
CA THR A 199 -4.74 -6.11 5.52
C THR A 199 -5.47 -6.04 6.85
N ALA A 200 -6.46 -5.15 6.95
CA ALA A 200 -7.42 -5.14 8.05
C ALA A 200 -8.71 -5.89 7.69
N THR A 201 -8.90 -6.21 6.41
CA THR A 201 -10.16 -6.63 5.81
C THR A 201 -9.87 -7.70 4.74
N PRO A 202 -9.46 -8.92 5.15
CA PRO A 202 -9.15 -9.98 4.20
C PRO A 202 -10.38 -10.36 3.37
N ASP A 203 -10.18 -10.55 2.07
CA ASP A 203 -11.23 -10.98 1.18
C ASP A 203 -11.44 -12.51 1.20
N ASN A 204 -12.47 -12.98 0.50
CA ASN A 204 -12.80 -14.40 0.45
C ASN A 204 -11.70 -15.26 -0.18
N TYR A 205 -10.88 -14.68 -1.06
CA TYR A 205 -9.77 -15.40 -1.72
C TYR A 205 -8.64 -15.67 -0.73
N LEU A 206 -8.22 -14.67 0.05
CA LEU A 206 -7.22 -14.86 1.09
C LEU A 206 -7.72 -15.84 2.17
N LEU A 207 -8.98 -15.69 2.58
CA LEU A 207 -9.59 -16.59 3.57
C LEU A 207 -9.74 -18.03 3.07
N SER A 208 -9.96 -18.27 1.78
CA SER A 208 -10.01 -19.64 1.24
C SER A 208 -8.63 -20.29 1.28
N ARG A 209 -7.56 -19.54 0.93
CA ARG A 209 -6.18 -20.04 0.98
C ARG A 209 -5.73 -20.41 2.41
N VAL A 210 -6.19 -19.65 3.40
CA VAL A 210 -6.01 -19.98 4.82
C VAL A 210 -6.72 -21.28 5.18
N LYS A 211 -7.98 -21.45 4.77
CA LYS A 211 -8.75 -22.69 5.03
C LYS A 211 -8.14 -23.92 4.36
N GLU A 212 -7.56 -23.74 3.18
CA GLU A 212 -6.86 -24.79 2.42
C GLU A 212 -5.48 -25.13 3.00
N GLY A 213 -4.98 -24.35 3.98
CA GLY A 213 -3.67 -24.55 4.59
C GLY A 213 -2.49 -24.12 3.72
N THR A 214 -2.74 -23.35 2.64
CA THR A 214 -1.68 -22.83 1.75
C THR A 214 -1.14 -21.46 2.18
N MET A 215 -1.71 -20.89 3.25
CA MET A 215 -1.37 -19.58 3.79
C MET A 215 -1.55 -19.58 5.31
N ARG A 216 -0.55 -19.09 6.04
CA ARG A 216 -0.64 -18.92 7.50
C ARG A 216 -1.42 -17.66 7.84
N HIS A 217 -2.44 -17.77 8.68
CA HIS A 217 -3.17 -16.62 9.20
C HIS A 217 -2.64 -16.19 10.57
N ILE A 218 -2.28 -14.92 10.70
CA ILE A 218 -1.81 -14.29 11.94
C ILE A 218 -2.62 -13.02 12.15
N MET A 219 -3.21 -12.84 13.33
CA MET A 219 -4.14 -11.74 13.62
C MET A 219 -3.66 -10.86 14.78
N LEU A 220 -3.75 -9.54 14.61
CA LEU A 220 -3.52 -8.55 15.67
C LEU A 220 -4.59 -7.46 15.70
N ASN A 221 -5.51 -7.56 16.65
CA ASN A 221 -6.63 -6.63 16.80
C ASN A 221 -6.38 -5.49 17.80
N LYS A 222 -5.13 -5.26 18.20
CA LYS A 222 -4.77 -4.22 19.18
C LYS A 222 -3.77 -3.23 18.62
N ARG A 223 -3.99 -1.95 18.89
CA ARG A 223 -3.04 -0.86 18.63
C ARG A 223 -1.99 -0.79 19.75
N PRO A 224 -0.79 -0.27 19.48
CA PRO A 224 0.27 -0.15 20.49
C PRO A 224 -0.16 0.61 21.75
N HIS A 225 -0.96 1.66 21.58
CA HIS A 225 -1.48 2.49 22.68
C HIS A 225 -2.64 1.86 23.45
N GLY A 226 -3.18 0.72 23.00
CA GLY A 226 -4.26 0.00 23.68
C GLY A 226 -5.66 0.62 23.64
N HIS A 227 -5.81 1.91 23.30
CA HIS A 227 -7.13 2.54 23.12
C HIS A 227 -7.99 1.88 22.02
N ASP A 228 -9.28 1.73 22.32
CA ASP A 228 -10.29 1.24 21.39
C ASP A 228 -10.52 2.20 20.23
N LEU A 229 -11.07 1.66 19.13
CA LEU A 229 -11.53 2.45 18.00
C LEU A 229 -12.65 3.41 18.44
N PRO A 230 -12.60 4.70 18.07
CA PRO A 230 -13.70 5.61 18.36
C PRO A 230 -14.95 5.14 17.62
N VAL A 231 -16.04 4.90 18.36
CA VAL A 231 -17.33 4.52 17.77
C VAL A 231 -17.94 5.76 17.10
N PRO A 232 -18.25 5.72 15.79
CA PRO A 232 -18.89 6.84 15.09
C PRO A 232 -20.23 7.22 15.74
N ARG A 233 -20.46 8.52 15.94
CA ARG A 233 -21.74 9.04 16.43
C ARG A 233 -22.56 9.53 15.24
N LEU A 234 -23.76 8.99 15.08
CA LEU A 234 -24.69 9.38 14.04
C LEU A 234 -25.59 10.52 14.54
N PHE A 235 -25.62 11.64 13.80
CA PHE A 235 -26.50 12.78 14.08
C PHE A 235 -27.47 12.96 12.91
N ILE A 236 -28.77 12.91 13.18
CA ILE A 236 -29.83 13.09 12.17
C ILE A 236 -30.66 14.30 12.57
N TYR A 237 -30.43 15.43 11.92
CA TYR A 237 -31.12 16.71 12.18
C TYR A 237 -31.31 17.50 10.87
N PRO A 238 -32.19 18.51 10.84
CA PRO A 238 -32.24 19.49 9.77
C PRO A 238 -30.86 20.13 9.49
N SER A 239 -30.58 20.48 8.23
CA SER A 239 -29.26 20.94 7.78
C SER A 239 -28.70 22.13 8.58
N ILE A 240 -29.56 23.06 9.00
CA ILE A 240 -29.16 24.23 9.81
C ILE A 240 -28.63 23.79 11.18
N ILE A 241 -29.27 22.80 11.81
CA ILE A 241 -28.84 22.27 13.10
C ILE A 241 -27.54 21.49 12.93
N LEU A 242 -27.41 20.66 11.88
CA LEU A 242 -26.16 19.95 11.58
C LEU A 242 -25.01 20.93 11.33
N PHE A 243 -25.27 22.04 10.65
CA PHE A 243 -24.27 23.07 10.41
C PHE A 243 -23.81 23.72 11.73
N TYR A 244 -24.73 24.03 12.64
CA TYR A 244 -24.39 24.52 13.98
C TYR A 244 -23.59 23.49 14.80
N VAL A 245 -23.98 22.21 14.74
CA VAL A 245 -23.25 21.10 15.40
C VAL A 245 -21.83 20.99 14.84
N LEU A 246 -21.65 21.13 13.52
CA LEU A 246 -20.34 21.14 12.88
C LEU A 246 -19.49 22.30 13.38
N LEU A 247 -20.00 23.53 13.39
CA LEU A 247 -19.27 24.70 13.89
C LEU A 247 -18.86 24.54 15.36
N ARG A 248 -19.78 24.05 16.19
CA ARG A 248 -19.48 23.76 17.60
C ARG A 248 -18.40 22.69 17.73
N TRP A 249 -18.44 21.63 16.92
CA TRP A 249 -17.42 20.59 16.91
C TRP A 249 -16.06 21.14 16.49
N ILE A 250 -16.00 21.97 15.44
CA ILE A 250 -14.76 22.60 14.96
C ILE A 250 -14.12 23.46 16.06
N ASN A 251 -14.92 24.26 16.77
CA ASN A 251 -14.44 25.15 17.83
C ASN A 251 -13.98 24.36 19.07
N ASN A 252 -14.70 23.31 19.45
CA ASN A 252 -14.33 22.47 20.59
C ASN A 252 -13.02 21.69 20.37
N HIS A 253 -12.59 21.50 19.12
CA HIS A 253 -11.37 20.78 18.77
C HIS A 253 -10.28 21.70 18.19
N ALA A 254 -10.34 23.01 18.45
CA ALA A 254 -9.41 23.99 17.87
C ALA A 254 -7.92 23.72 18.17
N CYS A 255 -7.61 22.93 19.22
CA CYS A 255 -6.25 22.55 19.58
C CYS A 255 -5.64 21.45 18.69
N ASN A 256 -6.40 20.86 17.77
CA ASN A 256 -5.93 19.81 16.88
C ASN A 256 -6.24 20.16 15.41
N PRO A 257 -5.54 19.58 14.43
CA PRO A 257 -5.94 19.62 13.03
C PRO A 257 -7.27 18.88 12.83
N ARG A 258 -8.18 19.44 12.00
CA ARG A 258 -9.51 18.86 11.72
C ARG A 258 -9.64 18.55 10.24
N ILE A 259 -10.20 17.38 9.93
CA ILE A 259 -10.54 16.97 8.56
C ILE A 259 -12.05 16.73 8.49
N ILE A 260 -12.70 17.34 7.50
CA ILE A 260 -14.15 17.30 7.31
C ILE A 260 -14.44 16.64 5.97
N PHE A 261 -14.88 15.39 5.99
CA PHE A 261 -15.28 14.70 4.76
C PHE A 261 -16.70 15.11 4.35
N VAL A 262 -16.86 15.47 3.07
CA VAL A 262 -18.13 15.86 2.47
C VAL A 262 -18.44 15.01 1.23
N PRO A 263 -19.72 14.79 0.89
CA PRO A 263 -20.11 13.80 -0.11
C PRO A 263 -19.77 14.20 -1.56
N THR A 264 -19.60 15.49 -1.86
CA THR A 264 -19.34 15.96 -3.23
C THR A 264 -18.31 17.09 -3.28
N ILE A 265 -17.64 17.21 -4.43
CA ILE A 265 -16.73 18.32 -4.75
C ILE A 265 -17.45 19.68 -4.62
N LYS A 266 -18.72 19.75 -5.04
CA LYS A 266 -19.54 20.95 -4.90
C LYS A 266 -19.74 21.31 -3.43
N SER A 267 -20.06 20.33 -2.58
CA SER A 267 -20.21 20.52 -1.14
C SER A 267 -18.90 21.01 -0.50
N ALA A 268 -17.75 20.46 -0.91
CA ALA A 268 -16.43 20.91 -0.43
C ALA A 268 -16.18 22.38 -0.77
N LYS A 269 -16.44 22.78 -2.02
CA LYS A 269 -16.28 24.18 -2.47
C LYS A 269 -17.25 25.14 -1.80
N VAL A 270 -18.48 24.71 -1.48
CA VAL A 270 -19.48 25.55 -0.78
C VAL A 270 -19.13 25.68 0.70
N LEU A 271 -18.87 24.56 1.38
CA LEU A 271 -18.53 24.56 2.81
C LEU A 271 -17.21 25.29 3.06
N GLY A 272 -16.20 25.08 2.22
CA GLY A 272 -14.92 25.77 2.33
C GLY A 272 -15.03 27.27 2.12
N ARG A 273 -15.83 27.73 1.15
CA ARG A 273 -16.12 29.16 0.99
C ARG A 273 -16.79 29.76 2.22
N PHE A 274 -17.73 29.04 2.82
CA PHE A 274 -18.43 29.53 4.01
C PHE A 274 -17.52 29.53 5.24
N LEU A 275 -16.76 28.46 5.49
CA LEU A 275 -15.85 28.37 6.63
C LEU A 275 -14.68 29.34 6.52
N ASN A 276 -14.17 29.61 5.30
CA ASN A 276 -13.12 30.60 5.05
C ASN A 276 -13.48 32.04 5.44
N ILE A 277 -14.76 32.36 5.62
CA ILE A 277 -15.19 33.67 6.13
C ILE A 277 -14.76 33.85 7.60
N PHE A 278 -14.74 32.75 8.36
CA PHE A 278 -14.57 32.79 9.82
C PHE A 278 -13.24 32.18 10.28
N MET A 279 -12.67 31.26 9.50
CA MET A 279 -11.50 30.47 9.89
C MET A 279 -10.70 30.08 8.66
N LYS A 280 -9.37 29.99 8.76
CA LYS A 280 -8.55 29.48 7.67
C LYS A 280 -8.90 28.01 7.37
N CYS A 281 -9.26 27.73 6.13
CA CYS A 281 -9.70 26.42 5.67
C CYS A 281 -9.07 26.06 4.33
N PHE A 282 -8.50 24.86 4.29
CA PHE A 282 -7.93 24.24 3.11
C PHE A 282 -9.00 23.37 2.44
N VAL A 283 -9.18 23.50 1.12
CA VAL A 283 -10.14 22.69 0.35
C VAL A 283 -9.36 21.80 -0.59
N CYS A 284 -9.46 20.48 -0.41
CA CYS A 284 -8.69 19.49 -1.14
C CYS A 284 -9.62 18.52 -1.87
N THR A 285 -9.67 18.59 -3.20
CA THR A 285 -10.53 17.69 -4.00
C THR A 285 -9.73 16.97 -5.08
N SER A 286 -10.37 16.02 -5.78
CA SER A 286 -9.76 15.34 -6.93
C SER A 286 -9.46 16.25 -8.12
N GLU A 287 -10.04 17.46 -8.16
CA GLU A 287 -9.79 18.48 -9.20
C GLU A 287 -8.66 19.44 -8.81
N SER A 288 -8.13 19.38 -7.59
CA SER A 288 -7.08 20.28 -7.12
C SER A 288 -5.74 19.91 -7.75
N GLU A 289 -5.18 20.79 -8.59
CA GLU A 289 -3.85 20.59 -9.20
C GLU A 289 -2.72 20.58 -8.14
N ASN A 290 -2.82 21.43 -7.11
CA ASN A 290 -1.80 21.58 -6.06
C ASN A 290 -2.08 20.75 -4.80
N ARG A 291 -2.57 19.52 -4.97
CA ARG A 291 -3.05 18.68 -3.87
C ARG A 291 -1.98 18.41 -2.81
N ASP A 292 -0.76 18.13 -3.24
CA ASP A 292 0.37 17.81 -2.35
C ASP A 292 0.78 19.03 -1.51
N THR A 293 0.79 20.23 -2.10
CA THR A 293 1.08 21.49 -1.40
C THR A 293 0.04 21.80 -0.33
N ILE A 294 -1.26 21.66 -0.66
CA ILE A 294 -2.37 21.91 0.28
C ILE A 294 -2.27 20.98 1.50
N ILE A 295 -1.97 19.70 1.28
CA ILE A 295 -1.81 18.73 2.38
C ILE A 295 -0.58 19.08 3.23
N HIS A 296 0.52 19.50 2.60
CA HIS A 296 1.73 19.90 3.33
C HIS A 296 1.49 21.12 4.22
N GLU A 297 0.88 22.17 3.69
CA GLU A 297 0.50 23.37 4.47
C GLU A 297 -0.45 23.02 5.62
N PHE A 298 -1.45 22.17 5.38
CA PHE A 298 -2.35 21.70 6.43
C PHE A 298 -1.61 20.95 7.54
N LYS A 299 -0.65 20.08 7.21
CA LYS A 299 0.16 19.33 8.20
C LYS A 299 1.00 20.26 9.08
N GLN A 300 1.37 21.45 8.62
CA GLN A 300 2.13 22.44 9.40
C GLN A 300 1.25 23.27 10.35
N GLU A 301 -0.06 23.33 10.13
CA GLU A 301 -0.96 24.10 10.98
C GLU A 301 -1.53 23.30 12.15
N THR A 302 -1.26 23.77 13.37
CA THR A 302 -1.74 23.13 14.61
C THR A 302 -3.26 23.21 14.78
N ASN A 303 -3.90 24.22 14.19
CA ASN A 303 -5.34 24.45 14.19
C ASN A 303 -5.93 24.51 12.77
N GLY A 304 -5.27 23.88 11.78
CA GLY A 304 -5.76 23.83 10.41
C GLY A 304 -7.09 23.08 10.27
N ILE A 305 -7.91 23.49 9.29
CA ILE A 305 -9.14 22.79 8.89
C ILE A 305 -9.01 22.41 7.42
N MET A 306 -9.14 21.12 7.12
CA MET A 306 -9.18 20.61 5.75
C MET A 306 -10.57 20.03 5.44
N ILE A 307 -11.09 20.37 4.26
CA ILE A 307 -12.33 19.80 3.70
C ILE A 307 -12.00 19.02 2.44
#